data_AF-A0A6A5YH79-F1
#
_entry.id   AF-A0A6A5YH79-F1
#
_cell.length_a   1.000
_cell.length_b   1.000
_cell.length_c   1.000
_cell.angle_alpha   90.00
_cell.angle_beta   90.00
_cell.angle_gamma   90.00
#
_symmetry.space_group_name_H-M   'P 1'
#
loop_
_entity.id
_entity.type
_entity.pdbx_description
1 polymer ?
#
loop_
_entity_poly.entity_id
_entity_poly.type
_entity_poly.pdbx_seq_one_letter_code
_entity_poly.pdbx_strand_id
1 'polypeptide(L)'
;MTNQISKMSVAQSTPTHMSPEERLQTMMDTQSFHGAIRFNYLQSASGYLNIGVDINSLYAYPSRTFENSQHSILRYRVTALFYVAERGILRAVEFLLDFGADVRVRNVVSFFDAGGSRREMEEMEGLSALDGMRMSKSTGVRELVARRYGPESVEDRERREEVLERMKEIGRRRTVGVETRSRIKRVGLS
;
A
#
# COMPACT_ATOMS: atom_id res chain seq x y z
N MET A 1 -33.30 -6.65 -30.59
CA MET A 1 -33.32 -5.52 -29.63
C MET A 1 -32.02 -5.56 -28.85
N THR A 2 -31.02 -4.80 -29.30
CA THR A 2 -29.64 -4.80 -28.77
C THR A 2 -29.50 -3.70 -27.73
N ASN A 3 -29.37 -4.08 -26.47
CA ASN A 3 -29.17 -3.15 -25.36
C ASN A 3 -27.70 -2.70 -25.32
N GLN A 4 -27.43 -1.47 -25.76
CA GLN A 4 -26.15 -0.80 -25.52
C GLN A 4 -26.15 -0.22 -24.10
N ILE A 5 -25.42 -0.87 -23.20
CA ILE A 5 -25.14 -0.33 -21.87
C ILE A 5 -23.95 0.62 -22.01
N SER A 6 -24.22 1.92 -22.00
CA SER A 6 -23.23 2.99 -21.92
C SER A 6 -22.39 2.85 -20.66
N LYS A 7 -21.10 2.54 -20.81
CA LYS A 7 -20.10 2.67 -19.75
C LYS A 7 -19.86 4.15 -19.48
N MET A 8 -20.53 4.70 -18.47
CA MET A 8 -20.15 6.00 -17.93
C MET A 8 -18.89 5.83 -17.08
N SER A 9 -17.75 6.20 -17.66
CA SER A 9 -16.49 6.36 -16.95
C SER A 9 -16.61 7.54 -15.99
N VAL A 10 -16.62 7.26 -14.68
CA VAL A 10 -16.50 8.29 -13.64
C VAL A 10 -15.04 8.73 -13.63
N ALA A 11 -14.72 9.74 -14.42
CA ALA A 11 -13.45 10.43 -14.31
C ALA A 11 -13.38 11.09 -12.92
N GLN A 12 -12.43 10.65 -12.09
CA GLN A 12 -12.11 11.32 -10.84
C GLN A 12 -11.55 12.71 -11.20
N SER A 13 -12.40 13.73 -11.10
CA SER A 13 -12.01 15.13 -11.27
C SER A 13 -11.06 15.50 -10.13
N THR A 14 -9.78 15.58 -10.42
CA THR A 14 -8.82 16.19 -9.50
C THR A 14 -9.21 17.67 -9.35
N PRO A 15 -9.51 18.15 -8.13
CA PRO A 15 -9.94 19.54 -7.93
C PRO A 15 -8.78 20.46 -8.30
N THR A 16 -8.88 21.06 -9.48
CA THR A 16 -7.78 21.79 -10.14
C THR A 16 -7.52 23.16 -9.50
N HIS A 17 -8.23 23.50 -8.41
CA HIS A 17 -8.25 24.83 -7.79
C HIS A 17 -8.13 24.83 -6.26
N MET A 18 -7.44 23.86 -5.63
CA MET A 18 -7.08 23.99 -4.21
C MET A 18 -5.91 24.97 -4.03
N SER A 19 -6.07 25.91 -3.10
CA SER A 19 -5.00 26.79 -2.62
C SER A 19 -3.88 26.00 -1.93
N PRO A 20 -2.66 26.56 -1.81
CA PRO A 20 -1.56 25.90 -1.10
C PRO A 20 -1.89 25.54 0.36
N GLU A 21 -2.66 26.38 1.05
CA GLU A 21 -3.06 26.17 2.44
C GLU A 21 -4.04 25.01 2.58
N GLU A 22 -5.04 24.92 1.71
CA GLU A 22 -5.98 23.80 1.68
C GLU A 22 -5.26 22.48 1.39
N ARG A 23 -4.30 22.47 0.45
CA ARG A 23 -3.50 21.27 0.17
C ARG A 23 -2.69 20.81 1.38
N LEU A 24 -2.10 21.77 2.11
CA LEU A 24 -1.35 21.47 3.33
C LEU A 24 -2.28 20.90 4.41
N GLN A 25 -3.46 21.48 4.58
CA GLN A 25 -4.46 21.02 5.53
C GLN A 25 -4.93 19.60 5.20
N THR A 26 -5.32 19.33 3.94
CA THR A 26 -5.71 17.98 3.48
C THR A 26 -4.60 16.97 3.74
N MET A 27 -3.34 17.32 3.47
CA MET A 27 -2.21 16.44 3.75
C MET A 27 -2.10 16.14 5.25
N MET A 28 -2.20 17.15 6.13
CA MET A 28 -2.15 16.96 7.58
C MET A 28 -3.30 16.11 8.11
N ASP A 29 -4.52 16.31 7.58
CA ASP A 29 -5.70 15.54 7.97
C ASP A 29 -5.58 14.08 7.52
N THR A 30 -5.08 13.83 6.31
CA THR A 30 -4.76 12.47 5.84
C THR A 30 -3.73 11.80 6.76
N GLN A 31 -2.63 12.48 7.11
CA GLN A 31 -1.62 11.91 8.02
C GLN A 31 -2.22 11.59 9.39
N SER A 32 -3.05 12.49 9.91
CA SER A 32 -3.72 12.35 11.21
C SER A 32 -4.73 11.20 11.20
N PHE A 33 -5.49 11.03 10.12
CA PHE A 33 -6.38 9.88 9.91
C PHE A 33 -5.61 8.56 9.94
N HIS A 34 -4.54 8.44 9.15
CA HIS A 34 -3.72 7.21 9.14
C HIS A 34 -3.05 6.95 10.49
N GLY A 35 -2.69 8.00 11.24
CA GLY A 35 -2.23 7.92 12.62
C GLY A 35 -3.30 7.36 13.56
N ALA A 36 -4.53 7.88 13.51
CA ALA A 36 -5.65 7.38 14.30
C ALA A 36 -5.94 5.90 14.01
N ILE A 37 -5.95 5.51 12.73
CA ILE A 37 -6.11 4.10 12.32
C ILE A 37 -4.98 3.22 12.85
N ARG A 38 -3.73 3.70 12.76
CA ARG A 38 -2.55 2.96 13.26
C ARG A 38 -2.63 2.62 14.74
N PHE A 39 -3.17 3.53 15.55
CA PHE A 39 -3.35 3.35 16.99
C PHE A 39 -4.73 2.81 17.36
N ASN A 40 -5.55 2.42 16.38
CA ASN A 40 -6.91 1.90 16.56
C ASN A 40 -7.85 2.89 17.29
N TYR A 41 -7.65 4.19 17.09
CA TYR A 41 -8.49 5.27 17.60
C TYR A 41 -9.66 5.56 16.66
N LEU A 42 -10.60 4.61 16.57
CA LEU A 42 -11.70 4.64 15.59
C LEU A 42 -12.61 5.88 15.72
N GLN A 43 -12.80 6.40 16.93
CA GLN A 43 -13.58 7.63 17.15
C GLN A 43 -12.88 8.87 16.59
N SER A 44 -11.55 8.97 16.70
CA SER A 44 -10.80 10.04 16.04
C SER A 44 -10.82 9.86 14.53
N ALA A 45 -10.66 8.62 14.06
CA ALA A 45 -10.70 8.30 12.63
C ALA A 45 -12.03 8.70 11.98
N SER A 46 -13.17 8.46 12.64
CA SER A 46 -14.48 8.88 12.12
C SER A 46 -14.60 10.40 12.02
N GLY A 47 -14.02 11.15 12.95
CA GLY A 47 -13.93 12.62 12.87
C GLY A 47 -13.26 13.09 11.58
N TYR A 48 -12.15 12.46 11.18
CA TYR A 48 -11.45 12.78 9.93
C TYR A 48 -12.27 12.42 8.68
N LEU A 49 -12.97 11.28 8.70
CA LEU A 49 -13.83 10.88 7.58
C LEU A 49 -15.02 11.85 7.42
N ASN A 50 -15.57 12.36 8.53
CA ASN A 50 -16.68 13.32 8.51
C ASN A 50 -16.29 14.69 7.92
N ILE A 51 -15.01 15.07 7.96
CA ILE A 51 -14.52 16.30 7.30
C ILE A 51 -14.06 16.06 5.85
N GLY A 52 -14.29 14.85 5.31
CA GLY A 52 -14.03 14.54 3.91
C GLY A 52 -12.62 14.03 3.61
N VAL A 53 -11.86 13.55 4.61
CA VAL A 53 -10.60 12.85 4.34
C VAL A 53 -10.88 11.62 3.48
N ASP A 54 -10.13 11.47 2.39
CA ASP A 54 -10.24 10.32 1.50
C ASP A 54 -9.83 9.03 2.22
N ILE A 55 -10.79 8.15 2.46
CA ILE A 55 -10.59 6.85 3.10
C ILE A 55 -9.63 5.93 2.32
N ASN A 56 -9.50 6.16 1.01
CA ASN A 56 -8.66 5.38 0.10
C ASN A 56 -7.27 6.02 -0.11
N SER A 57 -6.95 7.09 0.63
CA SER A 57 -5.64 7.74 0.50
C SER A 57 -4.50 6.77 0.79
N LEU A 58 -3.45 6.86 -0.02
CA LEU A 58 -2.24 6.06 0.17
C LEU A 58 -1.30 6.76 1.15
N TYR A 59 -0.90 6.05 2.20
CA TYR A 59 0.02 6.57 3.22
C TYR A 59 1.27 5.71 3.36
N ALA A 60 2.41 6.39 3.46
CA ALA A 60 3.69 5.75 3.72
C ALA A 60 3.81 5.40 5.20
N TYR A 61 3.38 4.20 5.58
CA TYR A 61 3.65 3.72 6.93
C TYR A 61 5.15 3.47 7.10
N PRO A 62 5.74 3.84 8.25
CA PRO A 62 7.12 3.48 8.53
C PRO A 62 7.23 1.95 8.52
N SER A 63 7.81 1.42 7.45
CA SER A 63 8.02 -0.01 7.30
C SER A 63 9.02 -0.46 8.35
N ARG A 64 8.82 -1.66 8.91
CA ARG A 64 9.92 -2.38 9.55
C ARG A 64 10.88 -2.67 8.40
N THR A 65 11.92 -1.87 8.27
CA THR A 65 13.08 -2.18 7.43
C THR A 65 13.35 -3.67 7.56
N PHE A 66 13.42 -4.40 6.43
CA PHE A 66 14.06 -5.71 6.45
C PHE A 66 15.46 -5.43 7.01
N GLU A 67 15.69 -5.80 8.27
CA GLU A 67 16.85 -5.42 9.11
C GLU A 67 18.20 -5.82 8.50
N ASN A 68 18.19 -6.56 7.39
CA ASN A 68 19.37 -7.19 6.81
C ASN A 68 19.80 -6.56 5.47
N SER A 69 19.10 -5.54 4.98
CA SER A 69 19.40 -4.90 3.68
C SER A 69 19.95 -3.50 3.87
N GLN A 70 21.25 -3.40 4.16
CA GLN A 70 21.99 -2.15 4.37
C GLN A 70 21.94 -1.13 3.21
N HIS A 71 21.29 -1.41 2.07
CA HIS A 71 21.45 -0.59 0.85
C HIS A 71 20.18 -0.29 0.03
N SER A 72 18.99 -0.69 0.48
CA SER A 72 17.73 -0.35 -0.20
C SER A 72 16.56 -0.13 0.76
N ILE A 73 15.93 1.04 0.68
CA ILE A 73 14.72 1.36 1.46
C ILE A 73 13.51 1.07 0.57
N LEU A 74 12.73 0.06 0.94
CA LEU A 74 11.39 -0.17 0.39
C LEU A 74 10.41 0.78 1.08
N ARG A 75 9.74 1.63 0.30
CA ARG A 75 8.62 2.44 0.79
C ARG A 75 7.32 1.87 0.26
N TYR A 76 6.44 1.55 1.20
CA TYR A 76 5.09 1.09 0.92
C TYR A 76 4.14 2.24 1.18
N ARG A 77 3.46 2.75 0.15
CA ARG A 77 2.28 3.58 0.34
C ARG A 77 1.06 2.67 0.25
N VAL A 78 0.34 2.54 1.35
CA VAL A 78 -0.81 1.63 1.42
C VAL A 78 -2.06 2.35 1.92
N THR A 79 -3.23 1.84 1.55
CA THR A 79 -4.50 2.31 2.12
C THR A 79 -4.59 1.98 3.61
N ALA A 80 -5.42 2.73 4.33
CA ALA A 80 -5.73 2.43 5.73
C ALA A 80 -6.27 1.00 5.90
N LEU A 81 -7.12 0.56 4.96
CA LEU A 81 -7.74 -0.77 4.98
C LEU A 81 -6.70 -1.88 4.81
N PHE A 82 -5.78 -1.77 3.85
CA PHE A 82 -4.71 -2.75 3.69
C PHE A 82 -3.87 -2.88 4.96
N TYR A 83 -3.48 -1.75 5.55
CA TYR A 83 -2.63 -1.73 6.74
C TYR A 83 -3.24 -2.50 7.92
N VAL A 84 -4.51 -2.23 8.24
CA VAL A 84 -5.18 -2.90 9.37
C VAL A 84 -5.51 -4.36 9.05
N ALA A 85 -5.79 -4.67 7.79
CA ALA A 85 -6.05 -6.02 7.32
C ALA A 85 -4.82 -6.91 7.43
N GLU A 86 -3.66 -6.45 6.95
CA GLU A 86 -2.38 -7.15 7.07
C GLU A 86 -2.06 -7.46 8.54
N ARG A 87 -2.35 -6.52 9.44
CA ARG A 87 -2.15 -6.65 10.89
C ARG A 87 -3.23 -7.45 11.62
N GLY A 88 -4.32 -7.80 10.95
CA GLY A 88 -5.41 -8.59 11.52
C GLY A 88 -6.27 -7.84 12.54
N ILE A 89 -6.32 -6.50 12.47
CA ILE A 89 -7.11 -5.67 13.40
C ILE A 89 -8.58 -5.68 12.93
N LEU A 90 -9.32 -6.73 13.28
CA LEU A 90 -10.68 -6.99 12.78
C LEU A 90 -11.64 -5.79 12.94
N ARG A 91 -11.70 -5.19 14.14
CA ARG A 91 -12.60 -4.05 14.40
C ARG A 91 -12.32 -2.85 13.49
N ALA A 92 -11.05 -2.60 13.16
CA ALA A 92 -10.68 -1.51 12.26
C ALA A 92 -11.00 -1.84 10.81
N VAL A 93 -10.89 -3.12 10.41
CA VAL A 93 -11.33 -3.60 9.10
C VAL A 93 -12.83 -3.38 8.93
N GLU A 94 -13.64 -3.85 9.88
CA GLU A 94 -15.10 -3.65 9.85
C GLU A 94 -15.46 -2.16 9.78
N PHE A 95 -14.87 -1.35 10.65
CA PHE A 95 -15.05 0.11 10.65
C PHE A 95 -14.79 0.72 9.25
N LEU A 96 -13.64 0.45 8.64
CA LEU A 96 -13.30 1.03 7.33
C LEU A 96 -14.23 0.54 6.21
N LEU A 97 -14.62 -0.73 6.23
CA LEU A 97 -15.56 -1.28 5.25
C LEU A 97 -16.96 -0.70 5.40
N ASP A 98 -17.39 -0.39 6.62
CA ASP A 98 -18.70 0.22 6.90
C ASP A 98 -18.74 1.70 6.46
N PHE A 99 -17.59 2.37 6.48
CA PHE A 99 -17.41 3.70 5.87
C PHE A 99 -17.19 3.67 4.35
N GLY A 100 -17.25 2.49 3.71
CA GLY A 100 -17.17 2.38 2.25
C GLY A 100 -15.75 2.41 1.67
N ALA A 101 -14.74 2.02 2.46
CA ALA A 101 -13.38 1.83 1.93
C ALA A 101 -13.39 0.87 0.73
N ASP A 102 -12.72 1.26 -0.36
CA ASP A 102 -12.62 0.44 -1.56
C ASP A 102 -11.52 -0.63 -1.39
N VAL A 103 -11.96 -1.89 -1.42
CA VAL A 103 -11.10 -3.05 -1.24
C VAL A 103 -10.16 -3.29 -2.43
N ARG A 104 -10.46 -2.71 -3.60
CA ARG A 104 -9.73 -2.94 -4.86
C ARG A 104 -8.65 -1.88 -5.12
N VAL A 105 -8.57 -0.84 -4.30
CA VAL A 105 -7.50 0.17 -4.40
C VAL A 105 -6.16 -0.53 -4.22
N ARG A 106 -5.29 -0.35 -5.22
CA ARG A 106 -3.94 -0.93 -5.24
C ARG A 106 -2.98 -0.02 -4.50
N ASN A 107 -2.17 -0.65 -3.67
CA ASN A 107 -1.08 0.03 -3.00
C ASN A 107 0.06 0.32 -3.97
N VAL A 108 1.03 1.11 -3.53
CA VAL A 108 2.22 1.43 -4.31
C VAL A 108 3.47 1.02 -3.56
N VAL A 109 4.37 0.34 -4.26
CA VAL A 109 5.69 -0.02 -3.78
C VAL A 109 6.71 0.83 -4.52
N SER A 110 7.51 1.59 -3.78
CA SER A 110 8.58 2.41 -4.33
C SER A 110 9.93 1.96 -3.76
N PHE A 111 10.94 1.96 -4.61
CA PHE A 111 12.28 1.46 -4.28
C PHE A 111 13.27 2.62 -4.26
N PHE A 112 14.05 2.73 -3.18
CA PHE A 112 15.10 3.73 -3.06
C PHE A 112 16.46 3.03 -2.92
N ASP A 113 17.43 3.47 -3.70
CA ASP A 113 18.83 3.16 -3.44
C ASP A 113 19.29 3.94 -2.20
N ALA A 114 20.11 3.34 -1.34
CA ALA A 114 20.59 3.98 -0.11
C ALA A 114 21.34 5.31 -0.33
N GLY A 115 21.80 5.59 -1.55
CA GLY A 115 22.41 6.86 -1.92
C GLY A 115 21.42 7.99 -2.24
N GLY A 116 20.10 7.74 -2.19
CA GLY A 116 19.09 8.76 -2.52
C GLY A 116 19.13 9.24 -3.98
N SER A 117 19.88 8.58 -4.85
CA SER A 117 19.98 8.98 -6.25
C SER A 117 18.62 8.83 -6.91
N ARG A 118 18.12 9.94 -7.44
CA ARG A 118 16.85 10.13 -8.14
C ARG A 118 16.84 9.45 -9.51
N ARG A 119 17.36 8.21 -9.61
CA ARG A 119 17.05 7.35 -10.77
C ARG A 119 15.54 7.14 -10.77
N GLU A 120 14.94 7.11 -11.95
CA GLU A 120 13.50 6.96 -12.14
C GLU A 120 12.93 5.97 -11.12
N MET A 121 12.08 6.47 -10.23
CA MET A 121 11.42 5.65 -9.24
C MET A 121 10.51 4.73 -10.01
N GLU A 122 10.89 3.46 -10.15
CA GLU A 122 9.97 2.45 -10.62
C GLU A 122 8.93 2.26 -9.52
N GLU A 123 7.85 3.03 -9.57
CA GLU A 123 6.65 2.77 -8.79
C GLU A 123 6.01 1.51 -9.37
N MET A 124 5.85 0.50 -8.52
CA MET A 124 5.18 -0.72 -8.88
C MET A 124 3.82 -0.73 -8.19
N GLU A 125 2.77 -1.08 -8.95
CA GLU A 125 1.50 -1.44 -8.34
C GLU A 125 1.70 -2.63 -7.42
N GLY A 126 1.30 -2.47 -6.17
CA GLY A 126 1.36 -3.48 -5.13
C GLY A 126 0.04 -4.23 -4.97
N LEU A 127 -0.06 -4.93 -3.85
CA LEU A 127 -1.27 -5.62 -3.42
C LEU A 127 -2.42 -4.64 -3.18
N SER A 128 -3.65 -5.10 -3.38
CA SER A 128 -4.86 -4.38 -2.99
C SER A 128 -5.23 -4.62 -1.52
N ALA A 129 -6.12 -3.80 -0.97
CA ALA A 129 -6.65 -4.03 0.37
C ALA A 129 -7.34 -5.40 0.53
N LEU A 130 -8.02 -5.89 -0.52
CA LEU A 130 -8.62 -7.22 -0.56
C LEU A 130 -7.56 -8.32 -0.41
N ASP A 131 -6.44 -8.20 -1.11
CA ASP A 131 -5.32 -9.14 -0.98
C ASP A 131 -4.78 -9.15 0.46
N GLY A 132 -4.62 -7.97 1.07
CA GLY A 132 -4.21 -7.84 2.47
C GLY A 132 -5.16 -8.54 3.44
N MET A 133 -6.47 -8.44 3.22
CA MET A 133 -7.47 -9.15 4.02
C MET A 133 -7.43 -10.67 3.83
N ARG A 134 -7.26 -11.14 2.59
CA ARG A 134 -7.14 -12.59 2.28
C ARG A 134 -5.87 -13.21 2.87
N MET A 135 -4.79 -12.44 2.90
CA MET A 135 -3.50 -12.82 3.49
C MET A 135 -3.40 -12.56 5.00
N SER A 136 -4.46 -12.04 5.62
CA SER A 136 -4.42 -11.64 7.03
C SER A 136 -4.08 -12.82 7.95
N LYS A 137 -3.27 -12.54 8.97
CA LYS A 137 -3.00 -13.51 10.05
C LYS A 137 -4.23 -13.76 10.93
N SER A 138 -5.21 -12.87 10.90
CA SER A 138 -6.46 -13.02 11.65
C SER A 138 -7.45 -13.90 10.87
N THR A 139 -7.88 -15.01 11.48
CA THR A 139 -8.96 -15.86 10.93
C THR A 139 -10.25 -15.07 10.76
N GLY A 140 -10.60 -14.21 11.72
CA GLY A 140 -11.81 -13.38 11.65
C GLY A 140 -11.82 -12.43 10.46
N VAL A 141 -10.69 -11.83 10.09
CA VAL A 141 -10.60 -10.98 8.88
C VAL A 141 -10.79 -11.82 7.60
N ARG A 142 -10.19 -13.01 7.54
CA ARG A 142 -10.35 -13.91 6.39
C ARG A 142 -11.77 -14.43 6.23
N GLU A 143 -12.42 -14.81 7.34
CA GLU A 143 -13.83 -15.21 7.36
C GLU A 143 -14.77 -14.07 6.96
N LEU A 144 -14.52 -12.86 7.47
CA LEU A 144 -15.25 -11.65 7.07
C LEU A 144 -15.18 -11.43 5.56
N VAL A 145 -13.99 -11.53 4.96
CA VAL A 145 -13.82 -11.37 3.52
C VAL A 145 -14.51 -12.48 2.73
N ALA A 146 -14.35 -13.74 3.15
CA ALA A 146 -15.00 -14.86 2.47
C ALA A 146 -16.52 -14.70 2.47
N ARG A 147 -17.09 -14.20 3.58
CA ARG A 147 -18.52 -13.91 3.70
C ARG A 147 -18.97 -12.72 2.84
N ARG A 148 -18.20 -11.63 2.79
CA ARG A 148 -18.61 -10.37 2.14
C ARG A 148 -18.29 -10.31 0.64
N TYR A 149 -17.21 -10.96 0.21
CA TYR A 149 -16.69 -10.90 -1.17
C TYR A 149 -16.55 -12.27 -1.85
N GLY A 150 -16.89 -13.36 -1.15
CA GLY A 150 -16.77 -14.71 -1.66
C GLY A 150 -15.35 -15.27 -1.55
N PRO A 151 -15.16 -16.56 -1.94
CA PRO A 151 -13.86 -17.20 -1.95
C PRO A 151 -12.88 -16.51 -2.92
N GLU A 152 -11.59 -16.67 -2.66
CA GLU A 152 -10.54 -16.22 -3.60
C GLU A 152 -10.63 -17.05 -4.89
N SER A 153 -10.70 -16.36 -6.03
CA SER A 153 -10.60 -17.01 -7.34
C SER A 153 -9.15 -17.42 -7.60
N VAL A 154 -8.97 -18.41 -8.49
CA VAL A 154 -7.63 -18.83 -8.90
C VAL A 154 -6.87 -17.67 -9.54
N GLU A 155 -7.52 -16.88 -10.40
CA GLU A 155 -6.93 -15.72 -11.05
C GLU A 155 -6.47 -14.64 -10.05
N ASP A 156 -7.26 -14.38 -9.01
CA ASP A 156 -6.89 -13.41 -7.96
C ASP A 156 -5.64 -13.87 -7.21
N ARG A 157 -5.59 -15.16 -6.86
CA ARG A 157 -4.44 -15.77 -6.19
C ARG A 157 -3.19 -15.69 -7.05
N GLU A 158 -3.28 -16.02 -8.34
CA GLU A 158 -2.16 -15.97 -9.28
C GLU A 158 -1.63 -14.54 -9.44
N ARG A 159 -2.52 -13.55 -9.64
CA ARG A 159 -2.13 -12.13 -9.68
C ARG A 159 -1.42 -11.68 -8.40
N ARG A 160 -1.91 -12.11 -7.23
CA ARG A 160 -1.32 -11.82 -5.93
C ARG A 160 0.07 -12.45 -5.79
N GLU A 161 0.24 -13.69 -6.24
CA GLU A 161 1.52 -14.39 -6.24
C GLU A 161 2.54 -13.75 -7.18
N GLU A 162 2.13 -13.31 -8.37
CA GLU A 162 2.98 -12.58 -9.33
C GLU A 162 3.55 -11.29 -8.70
N VAL A 163 2.69 -10.49 -8.06
CA VAL A 163 3.10 -9.25 -7.37
C VAL A 163 4.10 -9.56 -6.25
N LEU A 164 3.83 -10.58 -5.44
CA LEU A 164 4.73 -11.02 -4.37
C LEU A 164 6.08 -11.51 -4.90
N GLU A 165 6.08 -12.24 -6.01
CA GLU A 165 7.31 -12.75 -6.61
C GLU A 165 8.14 -11.63 -7.23
N ARG A 166 7.51 -10.66 -7.91
CA ARG A 166 8.18 -9.46 -8.41
C ARG A 166 8.79 -8.65 -7.26
N MET A 167 8.08 -8.50 -6.14
CA MET A 167 8.62 -7.84 -4.94
C MET A 167 9.86 -8.56 -4.39
N LYS A 168 9.84 -9.90 -4.33
CA LYS A 168 11.01 -10.70 -3.90
C LYS A 168 12.17 -10.61 -4.88
N GLU A 169 11.90 -10.60 -6.18
CA GLU A 169 12.94 -10.50 -7.20
C GLU A 169 13.68 -9.15 -7.11
N ILE A 170 12.94 -8.05 -6.95
CA ILE A 170 13.55 -6.73 -6.78
C ILE A 170 14.40 -6.68 -5.51
N GLY A 171 13.95 -7.34 -4.43
CA GLY A 171 14.76 -7.56 -3.23
C GLY A 171 16.06 -8.33 -3.50
N ARG A 172 16.01 -9.40 -4.32
CA ARG A 172 17.17 -10.25 -4.66
C ARG A 172 18.19 -9.58 -5.58
N ARG A 173 17.76 -8.89 -6.65
CA ARG A 173 18.69 -8.27 -7.63
C ARG A 173 19.67 -7.29 -6.98
N ARG A 174 19.29 -6.67 -5.86
CA ARG A 174 20.09 -5.64 -5.19
C ARG A 174 21.11 -6.20 -4.19
N THR A 175 20.94 -7.42 -3.69
CA THR A 175 21.96 -8.04 -2.82
C THR A 175 23.18 -8.50 -3.63
N VAL A 176 22.98 -8.97 -4.86
CA VAL A 176 24.06 -9.52 -5.73
C VAL A 176 24.98 -8.43 -6.32
N GLY A 177 24.46 -7.23 -6.58
CA GLY A 177 25.25 -6.11 -7.12
C GLY A 177 26.29 -5.52 -6.15
N VAL A 178 26.20 -5.85 -4.86
CA VAL A 178 27.12 -5.35 -3.82
C VAL A 178 28.34 -6.25 -3.69
N GLU A 179 28.20 -7.57 -3.82
CA GLU A 179 29.34 -8.50 -3.67
C GLU A 179 30.40 -8.36 -4.78
N THR A 180 30.01 -7.98 -5.99
CA THR A 180 30.92 -7.86 -7.13
C THR A 180 31.84 -6.64 -7.06
N ARG A 181 31.47 -5.58 -6.33
CA ARG A 181 32.33 -4.39 -6.17
C ARG A 181 33.40 -4.53 -5.09
N SER A 182 33.21 -5.44 -4.14
CA SER A 182 34.13 -5.67 -3.03
C SER A 182 35.42 -6.42 -3.42
N ARG A 183 35.53 -6.95 -4.64
CA ARG A 183 36.69 -7.74 -5.09
C ARG A 183 37.72 -6.98 -5.93
N ILE A 184 37.55 -5.68 -6.21
CA ILE A 184 38.42 -4.96 -7.17
C ILE A 184 39.67 -4.30 -6.53
N LYS A 185 39.88 -4.35 -5.21
CA LYS A 185 41.10 -3.77 -4.58
C LYS A 185 41.93 -4.80 -3.83
N ARG A 186 42.69 -5.60 -4.56
CA ARG A 186 43.96 -6.17 -4.09
C ARG A 186 44.78 -6.62 -5.30
N VAL A 187 45.25 -5.66 -6.09
CA VAL A 187 46.32 -5.88 -7.07
C VAL A 187 47.46 -4.93 -6.73
N GLY A 188 48.55 -5.51 -6.24
CA GLY A 188 49.92 -5.01 -6.38
C GLY A 188 50.37 -3.87 -5.45
N LEU A 189 50.96 -4.23 -4.32
CA LEU A 189 52.14 -3.54 -3.78
C LEU A 189 53.04 -4.58 -3.10
N SER A 190 53.90 -5.22 -3.89
CA SER A 190 55.14 -5.88 -3.46
C SER A 190 55.99 -6.16 -4.69
#